data_AF-A0A8T5GMR9-F1
#
_entry.id   AF-A0A8T5GMR9-F1
#
_cell.length_a   1.000
_cell.length_b   1.000
_cell.length_c   1.000
_cell.angle_alpha   90.00
_cell.angle_beta   90.00
_cell.angle_gamma   90.00
#
_symmetry.space_group_name_H-M   'P 1'
#
loop_
_entity.id
_entity.type
_entity.pdbx_description
1 polymer ?
#
loop_
_entity_poly.entity_id
_entity_poly.type
_entity_poly.pdbx_seq_one_letter_code
_entity_poly.pdbx_strand_id
1 'polypeptide(L)'
;MKTRDLIIEVSQEVTNLLLEKNAAYGDSALNPVGIFSKGDAVTSLCARIDDKLMRIKSKGITDATEDTVQDLIGYLILLKIALREE
;
A
#
# COMPACT_ATOMS: atom_id res chain seq x y z
N MET A 1 -12.08 -23.91 3.90
CA MET A 1 -11.04 -23.51 2.93
C MET A 1 -9.67 -23.80 3.53
N LYS A 2 -8.66 -24.25 2.77
CA LYS A 2 -7.32 -24.48 3.34
C LYS A 2 -6.57 -23.14 3.42
N THR A 3 -5.66 -22.98 4.38
CA THR A 3 -4.86 -21.74 4.55
C THR A 3 -4.16 -21.30 3.25
N ARG A 4 -3.69 -22.26 2.44
CA ARG A 4 -3.13 -21.99 1.11
C ARG A 4 -4.08 -21.20 0.21
N ASP A 5 -5.34 -21.60 0.16
CA ASP A 5 -6.32 -21.01 -0.74
C ASP A 5 -6.66 -19.57 -0.27
N LEU A 6 -6.79 -19.37 1.04
CA LEU A 6 -6.97 -18.06 1.68
C LEU A 6 -5.80 -17.10 1.39
N ILE A 7 -4.55 -17.59 1.46
CA ILE A 7 -3.37 -16.78 1.14
C ILE A 7 -3.44 -16.29 -0.31
N ILE A 8 -3.82 -17.16 -1.25
CA ILE A 8 -3.95 -16.81 -2.66
C ILE A 8 -5.04 -15.76 -2.84
N GLU A 9 -6.22 -15.99 -2.25
CA GLU A 9 -7.36 -15.08 -2.33
C GLU A 9 -7.00 -13.67 -1.84
N VAL A 10 -6.52 -13.53 -0.61
CA VAL A 10 -6.17 -12.22 -0.01
C VAL A 10 -5.04 -11.54 -0.78
N SER A 11 -4.04 -12.30 -1.26
CA SER A 11 -2.96 -11.72 -2.08
C SER A 11 -3.48 -11.20 -3.42
N GLN A 12 -4.44 -11.89 -4.02
CA GLN A 12 -5.06 -11.50 -5.29
C GLN A 12 -5.90 -10.23 -5.12
N GLU A 13 -6.62 -10.08 -4.01
CA GLU A 13 -7.38 -8.86 -3.70
C GLU A 13 -6.47 -7.62 -3.65
N VAL A 14 -5.35 -7.71 -2.91
CA VAL A 14 -4.37 -6.61 -2.85
C VAL A 14 -3.75 -6.36 -4.22
N THR A 15 -3.39 -7.42 -4.95
CA THR A 15 -2.80 -7.31 -6.28
C THR A 15 -3.75 -6.60 -7.25
N ASN A 16 -5.01 -7.02 -7.29
CA ASN A 16 -6.02 -6.43 -8.16
C ASN A 16 -6.26 -4.95 -7.80
N LEU A 17 -6.32 -4.62 -6.51
CA LEU A 17 -6.43 -3.23 -6.05
C LEU A 17 -5.25 -2.38 -6.53
N LEU A 18 -4.01 -2.86 -6.39
CA LEU A 18 -2.82 -2.13 -6.86
C LEU A 18 -2.84 -1.92 -8.38
N LEU A 19 -3.22 -2.95 -9.14
CA LEU A 19 -3.34 -2.86 -10.61
C LEU A 19 -4.43 -1.86 -11.03
N GLU A 20 -5.58 -1.87 -10.37
CA GLU A 20 -6.66 -0.91 -10.62
C GLU A 20 -6.19 0.53 -10.36
N LYS A 21 -5.49 0.76 -9.23
CA LYS A 21 -4.94 2.09 -8.91
C LYS A 21 -3.87 2.52 -9.90
N ASN A 22 -2.97 1.62 -10.30
CA ASN A 22 -1.95 1.91 -11.30
C ASN A 22 -2.57 2.24 -12.67
N ALA A 23 -3.61 1.53 -13.07
CA ALA A 23 -4.34 1.85 -14.30
C ALA A 23 -5.03 3.22 -14.24
N ALA A 24 -5.58 3.61 -13.08
CA ALA A 24 -6.29 4.88 -12.89
C ALA A 24 -5.37 6.10 -12.77
N TYR A 25 -4.23 5.97 -12.07
CA TYR A 25 -3.35 7.10 -11.73
C TYR A 25 -1.97 7.02 -12.40
N GLY A 26 -1.72 5.99 -13.22
CA GLY A 26 -0.41 5.68 -13.76
C GLY A 26 0.55 5.20 -12.67
N ASP A 27 1.84 5.29 -12.97
CA ASP A 27 2.90 4.86 -12.06
C ASP A 27 3.26 5.90 -10.99
N SER A 28 2.28 6.70 -10.56
CA SER A 28 2.52 7.84 -9.65
C SER A 28 3.05 7.44 -8.27
N ALA A 29 2.95 6.15 -7.90
CA ALA A 29 3.47 5.64 -6.64
C ALA A 29 5.00 5.49 -6.64
N LEU A 30 5.58 5.08 -7.78
CA LEU A 30 7.03 4.95 -7.96
C LEU A 30 7.63 6.18 -8.66
N ASN A 31 6.80 6.92 -9.40
CA ASN A 31 7.15 8.16 -10.09
C ASN A 31 6.26 9.31 -9.55
N PRO A 32 6.51 9.80 -8.33
CA PRO A 32 5.67 10.82 -7.71
C PRO A 32 5.63 12.11 -8.55
N VAL A 33 4.41 12.62 -8.81
CA VAL A 33 4.16 13.77 -9.69
C VAL A 33 4.78 15.08 -9.18
N GLY A 34 5.14 15.16 -7.90
CA GLY A 34 5.91 16.28 -7.39
C GLY A 34 5.14 17.59 -7.16
N ILE A 35 3.79 17.58 -7.16
CA ILE A 35 2.97 18.81 -7.12
C ILE A 35 3.20 19.59 -5.81
N PHE A 36 3.07 18.90 -4.67
CA PHE A 36 3.29 19.49 -3.34
C PHE A 36 4.35 18.74 -2.55
N SER A 37 4.35 17.41 -2.62
CA SER A 37 5.44 16.59 -2.08
C SER A 37 6.61 16.60 -3.07
N LYS A 38 7.83 16.85 -2.57
CA LYS A 38 9.07 16.83 -3.36
C LYS A 38 9.99 15.65 -3.03
N GLY A 39 9.51 14.71 -2.22
CA GLY A 39 10.28 13.51 -1.83
C GLY A 39 10.30 12.46 -2.93
N ASP A 40 11.25 11.53 -2.84
CA ASP A 40 11.29 10.32 -3.64
C ASP A 40 10.15 9.35 -3.29
N ALA A 41 10.00 8.30 -4.11
CA ALA A 41 8.97 7.29 -3.93
C ALA A 41 9.07 6.59 -2.56
N VAL A 42 10.30 6.25 -2.13
CA VAL A 42 10.56 5.59 -0.85
C VAL A 42 10.05 6.45 0.32
N THR A 43 10.45 7.72 0.37
CA THR A 43 10.04 8.68 1.41
C THR A 43 8.53 8.88 1.41
N SER A 44 7.93 9.04 0.22
CA SER A 44 6.49 9.22 0.08
C SER A 44 5.71 7.98 0.55
N LEU A 45 6.16 6.78 0.21
CA LEU A 45 5.54 5.52 0.63
C LEU A 45 5.67 5.30 2.15
N CYS A 46 6.85 5.58 2.73
CA CYS A 46 7.06 5.52 4.17
C CYS A 46 6.12 6.47 4.93
N ALA A 47 5.96 7.71 4.47
CA ALA A 47 5.01 8.65 5.08
C ALA A 47 3.56 8.13 5.06
N ARG A 48 3.13 7.49 3.96
CA ARG A 48 1.80 6.87 3.87
C ARG A 48 1.64 5.67 4.81
N ILE A 49 2.69 4.87 4.98
CA ILE A 49 2.72 3.77 5.95
C ILE A 49 2.56 4.31 7.37
N ASP A 50 3.29 5.37 7.72
CA ASP A 50 3.19 6.01 9.04
C ASP A 50 1.77 6.54 9.32
N ASP A 51 1.12 7.18 8.35
CA ASP A 51 -0.27 7.63 8.48
C ASP A 51 -1.22 6.47 8.81
N LYS A 52 -1.03 5.32 8.15
CA LYS A 52 -1.87 4.12 8.36
C LYS A 52 -1.56 3.46 9.70
N LEU A 53 -0.29 3.37 10.10
CA LEU A 53 0.11 2.90 11.42
C LEU A 53 -0.42 3.81 12.54
N MET A 54 -0.44 5.13 12.33
CA MET A 54 -1.02 6.07 13.28
C MET A 54 -2.51 5.83 13.47
N ARG A 55 -3.26 5.59 12.38
CA ARG A 55 -4.68 5.23 12.45
C ARG A 55 -4.90 3.95 13.27
N ILE A 56 -4.10 2.92 13.05
CA ILE A 56 -4.16 1.67 13.84
C ILE A 56 -3.84 1.94 15.30
N LYS A 57 -2.79 2.71 15.59
CA LYS A 57 -2.43 3.07 16.97
C LYS A 57 -3.56 3.81 17.69
N SER A 58 -4.28 4.68 16.98
CA SER A 58 -5.38 5.46 17.56
C SER A 58 -6.68 4.69 17.72
N LYS A 59 -7.01 3.75 16.82
CA LYS A 59 -8.33 3.10 16.76
C LYS A 59 -8.30 1.59 17.08
N GLY A 60 -7.12 0.98 17.13
CA GLY A 60 -6.95 -0.47 17.13
C GLY A 60 -7.20 -1.09 15.76
N ILE A 61 -7.02 -2.41 15.66
CA ILE A 61 -7.42 -3.21 14.49
C ILE A 61 -8.84 -3.73 14.76
N THR A 62 -9.79 -3.19 14.01
CA THR A 62 -11.23 -3.48 14.04
C THR A 62 -11.76 -3.52 12.61
N ASP A 63 -13.00 -3.96 12.41
CA ASP A 63 -13.70 -3.94 11.10
C ASP A 63 -13.64 -2.54 10.44
N ALA A 64 -13.63 -1.46 11.23
CA ALA A 64 -13.53 -0.08 10.75
C ALA A 64 -12.11 0.34 10.28
N THR A 65 -11.13 -0.55 10.42
CA THR A 65 -9.72 -0.36 10.04
C THR A 65 -9.17 -1.52 9.21
N GLU A 66 -10.02 -2.47 8.81
CA GLU A 66 -9.61 -3.58 7.95
C GLU A 66 -9.02 -3.07 6.63
N ASP A 67 -9.62 -2.00 6.09
CA ASP A 67 -9.10 -1.21 4.96
C ASP A 67 -7.64 -0.78 5.16
N THR A 68 -7.27 -0.46 6.40
CA THR A 68 -5.95 0.05 6.78
C THR A 68 -4.90 -1.07 6.75
N VAL A 69 -5.28 -2.31 7.03
CA VAL A 69 -4.38 -3.47 6.91
C VAL A 69 -4.11 -3.76 5.43
N GLN A 70 -5.16 -3.78 4.60
CA GLN A 70 -5.02 -3.99 3.16
C GLN A 70 -4.15 -2.90 2.50
N ASP A 71 -4.37 -1.64 2.88
CA ASP A 71 -3.54 -0.50 2.45
C ASP A 71 -2.07 -0.68 2.81
N LEU A 72 -1.77 -1.11 4.04
CA LEU A 72 -0.39 -1.34 4.49
C LEU A 72 0.30 -2.43 3.66
N ILE A 73 -0.39 -3.54 3.36
CA ILE A 73 0.15 -4.59 2.49
C ILE A 73 0.46 -4.02 1.11
N GLY A 74 -0.46 -3.23 0.55
CA GLY A 74 -0.27 -2.56 -0.73
C GLY A 74 0.94 -1.63 -0.74
N TYR A 75 1.06 -0.74 0.26
CA TYR A 75 2.21 0.17 0.37
C TYR A 75 3.54 -0.56 0.58
N LEU A 76 3.56 -1.67 1.33
CA LEU A 76 4.78 -2.46 1.52
C LEU A 76 5.23 -3.17 0.24
N ILE A 77 4.29 -3.62 -0.61
CA ILE A 77 4.62 -4.15 -1.94
C ILE A 77 5.25 -3.05 -2.80
N LEU A 78 4.63 -1.86 -2.87
CA LEU A 78 5.14 -0.74 -3.64
C LEU A 78 6.51 -0.27 -3.13
N LEU A 79 6.69 -0.19 -1.81
CA LEU A 79 7.96 0.18 -1.17
C LEU A 79 9.06 -0.83 -1.54
N LYS A 80 8.74 -2.13 -1.52
CA LYS A 80 9.68 -3.17 -1.94
C LYS A 80 10.07 -3.06 -3.41
N ILE A 81 9.17 -2.57 -4.28
CA ILE A 81 9.50 -2.30 -5.69
C ILE A 81 10.42 -1.07 -5.77
N ALA A 82 10.07 0.04 -5.12
CA ALA A 82 10.90 1.24 -5.08
C ALA A 82 12.34 0.96 -4.63
N LEU A 83 12.51 0.16 -3.58
CA LEU A 83 13.84 -0.25 -3.06
C LEU A 83 14.62 -1.20 -3.98
N ARG A 84 13.99 -1.79 -5.01
CA ARG A 84 14.67 -2.63 -6.02
C ARG A 84 15.16 -1.83 -7.22
N GLU A 85 14.58 -0.65 -7.44
CA GLU A 85 14.90 0.23 -8.57
C GLU A 85 15.95 1.29 -8.22
N GLU A 86 16.31 1.41 -6.93
CA GLU A 86 17.54 2.08 -6.44
C GLU A 86 18.80 1.25 -6.75
#